data_AF-A0A426YVJ9-F1
#
_entry.id   AF-A0A426YVJ9-F1
#
_cell.length_a   1.000
_cell.length_b   1.000
_cell.length_c   1.000
_cell.angle_alpha   90.00
_cell.angle_beta   90.00
_cell.angle_gamma   90.00
#
_symmetry.space_group_name_H-M   'P 1'
#
loop_
_entity.id
_entity.type
_entity.pdbx_description
1 polymer ?
#
loop_
_entity_poly.entity_id
_entity_poly.type
_entity_poly.pdbx_seq_one_letter_code
_entity_poly.pdbx_strand_id
1 'polypeptide(L)'
;MIIFSRPHPNECSGSDLDGDIYFVSWDAELIPPGVVPPMEYTPAPTMTLDHNVTIEYVYVMQEVMEYFTNYIVNDSLGIIANAHTVFADRAREKAESMQCIELAKLFSIAVDFPKTGVPAEIPPHLYVKEYPDFMEKPDRVSYVSKGVIGKLYRAIKDHTSGFGHVKAFTKLVALRSYDPDMEVDGFKEYTSEAFLFKGEYDFKLGNLMDHYGIKTEAEILSGNIMKMSKTFTKNKDGEAIGRAVRSLRKEARSWFNEKSSDHDHYEEDEEYAKASAWYHVTYHPDYWGCYNENLNRPHFLSFPWCVYDKLTLIKQKKQSQRKAAAELLLLQQTAERSLTVS
;
A
#
# COMPACT_ATOMS: atom_id res chain seq x y z
N MET A 1 -0.27 -51.89 14.74
CA MET A 1 -0.05 -50.49 15.14
C MET A 1 0.36 -49.75 13.89
N ILE A 2 -0.60 -49.13 13.20
CA ILE A 2 -0.34 -48.39 11.96
C ILE A 2 0.24 -47.05 12.39
N ILE A 3 1.53 -46.86 12.15
CA ILE A 3 2.20 -45.57 12.32
C ILE A 3 1.68 -44.70 11.17
N PHE A 4 0.66 -43.88 11.44
CA PHE A 4 0.26 -42.87 10.47
C PHE A 4 1.42 -41.87 10.34
N SER A 5 1.76 -41.56 9.09
CA SER A 5 2.70 -40.50 8.73
C SER A 5 2.24 -39.15 9.28
N ARG A 6 3.20 -38.25 9.56
CA ARG A 6 2.97 -36.88 10.03
C ARG A 6 1.95 -36.15 9.11
N PRO A 7 0.99 -35.38 9.65
CA PRO A 7 0.07 -34.60 8.82
C PRO A 7 0.80 -33.51 8.02
N HIS A 8 0.45 -33.32 6.74
CA HIS A 8 1.04 -32.28 5.88
C HIS A 8 1.01 -30.85 6.46
N PRO A 9 -0.06 -30.39 7.15
CA PRO A 9 -0.03 -29.12 7.89
C PRO A 9 1.18 -28.99 8.82
N ASN A 10 1.47 -30.05 9.58
CA ASN A 10 2.55 -30.05 10.56
C ASN A 10 3.94 -30.03 9.90
N GLU A 11 4.06 -30.50 8.66
CA GLU A 11 5.29 -30.42 7.85
C GLU A 11 5.58 -28.97 7.42
N CYS A 12 4.56 -28.13 7.32
CA CYS A 12 4.65 -26.71 7.00
C CYS A 12 4.92 -25.88 8.27
N SER A 13 6.16 -25.90 8.76
CA SER A 13 6.59 -25.07 9.90
C SER A 13 5.84 -25.33 11.23
N GLY A 14 5.33 -26.56 11.44
CA GLY A 14 4.60 -26.92 12.66
C GLY A 14 3.18 -26.37 12.72
N SER A 15 2.64 -25.94 11.59
CA SER A 15 1.30 -25.37 11.41
C SER A 15 0.18 -26.36 11.76
N ASP A 16 -0.99 -25.82 12.10
CA ASP A 16 -2.21 -26.57 12.33
C ASP A 16 -3.37 -26.04 11.45
N LEU A 17 -4.62 -26.32 11.85
CA LEU A 17 -5.83 -25.94 11.10
C LEU A 17 -6.75 -25.01 11.92
N ASP A 18 -6.18 -24.21 12.83
CA ASP A 18 -6.93 -23.25 13.65
C ASP A 18 -7.12 -21.87 13.00
N GLY A 19 -6.51 -21.65 11.83
CA GLY A 19 -6.55 -20.37 11.11
C GLY A 19 -5.38 -20.13 10.14
N ASP A 20 -4.40 -21.04 10.09
CA ASP A 20 -3.23 -20.92 9.23
C ASP A 20 -3.55 -20.82 7.73
N ILE A 21 -2.81 -19.95 7.04
CA ILE A 21 -2.97 -19.69 5.61
C ILE A 21 -1.80 -20.32 4.85
N TYR A 22 -2.13 -21.12 3.85
CA TYR A 22 -1.15 -21.83 3.03
C TYR A 22 -0.99 -21.15 1.66
N PHE A 23 0.25 -21.00 1.22
CA PHE A 23 0.53 -20.62 -0.16
C PHE A 23 0.44 -21.87 -1.05
N VAL A 24 -0.48 -21.85 -2.02
CA VAL A 24 -0.66 -22.93 -2.99
C VAL A 24 -0.44 -22.37 -4.39
N SER A 25 0.48 -22.98 -5.14
CA SER A 25 0.78 -22.61 -6.52
C SER A 25 0.73 -23.85 -7.41
N TRP A 26 0.12 -23.70 -8.58
CA TRP A 26 0.06 -24.69 -9.66
C TRP A 26 0.96 -24.31 -10.83
N ASP A 27 1.64 -23.17 -10.76
CA ASP A 27 2.55 -22.70 -11.79
C ASP A 27 3.80 -23.58 -11.80
N ALA A 28 4.02 -24.27 -12.93
CA ALA A 28 5.14 -25.18 -13.11
C ALA A 28 6.51 -24.50 -12.94
N GLU A 29 6.61 -23.19 -13.20
CA GLU A 29 7.85 -22.43 -13.02
C GLU A 29 8.16 -22.12 -11.55
N LEU A 30 7.15 -22.14 -10.68
CA LEU A 30 7.27 -21.86 -9.24
C LEU A 30 7.36 -23.13 -8.38
N ILE A 31 7.11 -24.30 -8.97
CA ILE A 31 7.23 -25.59 -8.28
C ILE A 31 8.71 -25.99 -8.23
N PRO A 32 9.32 -26.12 -7.03
CA PRO A 32 10.73 -26.50 -6.92
C PRO A 32 10.94 -27.92 -7.48
N PRO A 33 12.07 -28.18 -8.15
CA PRO A 33 12.36 -29.48 -8.77
C PRO A 33 12.66 -30.59 -7.75
N GLY A 34 12.82 -30.24 -6.47
CA GLY A 34 13.16 -31.16 -5.39
C GLY A 34 12.30 -30.92 -4.15
N VAL A 35 12.09 -31.98 -3.38
CA VAL A 35 11.41 -31.96 -2.09
C VAL A 35 12.44 -32.22 -1.01
N VAL A 36 12.43 -31.41 0.04
CA VAL A 36 13.32 -31.55 1.21
C VAL A 36 12.52 -32.21 2.33
N PRO A 37 13.09 -33.16 3.09
CA PRO A 37 12.39 -33.78 4.21
C PRO A 37 11.99 -32.72 5.25
N PRO A 38 10.79 -32.84 5.85
CA PRO A 38 10.35 -31.93 6.88
C PRO A 38 11.27 -32.03 8.10
N MET A 39 11.56 -30.88 8.69
CA MET A 39 12.35 -30.80 9.90
C MET A 39 11.62 -31.46 11.07
N GLU A 40 12.29 -32.32 11.83
CA GLU A 40 11.72 -32.87 13.06
C GLU A 40 11.58 -31.77 14.11
N TYR A 41 10.34 -31.60 14.57
CA TYR A 41 9.99 -30.67 15.62
C TYR A 41 9.82 -31.48 16.91
N THR A 42 10.84 -31.42 17.78
CA THR A 42 10.69 -31.84 19.17
C THR A 42 10.35 -30.60 19.99
N PRO A 43 9.14 -30.50 20.56
CA PRO A 43 8.77 -29.35 21.40
C PRO A 43 9.78 -29.19 22.53
N ALA A 44 10.14 -27.95 22.86
CA ALA A 44 10.90 -27.67 24.06
C ALA A 44 10.06 -28.08 25.29
N PRO A 45 10.68 -28.63 26.36
CA PRO A 45 9.97 -28.92 27.60
C PRO A 45 9.33 -27.64 28.13
N THR A 46 8.02 -27.67 28.38
CA THR A 46 7.29 -26.56 28.98
C THR A 46 7.85 -26.25 30.37
N MET A 47 8.05 -24.97 30.69
CA MET A 47 8.41 -24.59 32.05
C MET A 47 7.21 -24.85 32.97
N THR A 48 7.33 -25.83 33.86
CA THR A 48 6.30 -26.12 34.87
C THR A 48 6.53 -25.23 36.07
N LEU A 49 5.53 -24.44 36.45
CA LEU A 49 5.52 -23.76 37.75
C LEU A 49 5.48 -24.83 38.86
N ASP A 50 6.30 -24.67 39.89
CA ASP A 50 6.43 -25.60 41.00
C ASP A 50 5.31 -25.46 42.05
N HIS A 51 4.34 -24.57 41.80
CA HIS A 51 3.21 -24.28 42.66
C HIS A 51 1.88 -24.26 41.88
N ASN A 52 0.77 -24.49 42.60
CA ASN A 52 -0.56 -24.25 42.05
C ASN A 52 -0.79 -22.75 41.95
N VAL A 53 -1.25 -22.27 40.79
CA VAL A 53 -1.68 -20.88 40.62
C VAL A 53 -2.98 -20.68 41.41
N THR A 54 -2.86 -20.16 42.64
CA THR A 54 -4.01 -19.69 43.42
C THR A 54 -4.53 -18.39 42.82
N ILE A 55 -5.86 -18.28 42.59
CA ILE A 55 -6.55 -17.11 42.03
C ILE A 55 -6.60 -15.95 43.06
N GLU A 56 -5.51 -15.74 43.80
CA GLU A 56 -5.38 -14.60 44.68
C GLU A 56 -4.75 -13.46 43.88
N TYR A 57 -5.55 -12.41 43.68
CA TYR A 57 -5.32 -11.34 42.69
C TYR A 57 -3.92 -10.71 42.76
N VAL A 58 -3.35 -10.62 43.97
CA VAL A 58 -2.01 -10.04 44.19
C VAL A 58 -0.90 -10.90 43.57
N TYR A 59 -0.95 -12.22 43.75
CA TYR A 59 0.07 -13.14 43.23
C TYR A 59 -0.02 -13.29 41.71
N VAL A 60 -1.25 -13.36 41.17
CA VAL A 60 -1.47 -13.42 39.72
C VAL A 60 -0.93 -12.16 39.01
N MET A 61 -1.13 -10.97 39.58
CA MET A 61 -0.59 -9.75 38.99
C MET A 61 0.94 -9.73 38.98
N GLN A 62 1.58 -10.26 40.02
CA GLN A 62 3.04 -10.32 40.09
C GLN A 62 3.62 -11.30 39.05
N GLU A 63 3.04 -12.49 38.91
CA GLU A 63 3.41 -13.47 37.88
C GLU A 63 3.22 -12.92 36.46
N VAL A 64 2.10 -12.23 36.22
CA VAL A 64 1.82 -11.58 34.93
C VAL A 64 2.85 -10.49 34.64
N MET A 65 3.18 -9.64 35.60
CA MET A 65 4.20 -8.59 35.42
C MET A 65 5.59 -9.17 35.14
N GLU A 66 5.98 -10.22 35.85
CA GLU A 66 7.25 -10.91 35.64
C GLU A 66 7.30 -11.56 34.26
N TYR A 67 6.22 -12.24 33.86
CA TYR A 67 6.08 -12.83 32.53
C TYR A 67 6.19 -11.77 31.42
N PHE A 68 5.49 -10.63 31.54
CA PHE A 68 5.60 -9.54 30.57
C PHE A 68 7.02 -8.98 30.49
N THR A 69 7.69 -8.83 31.64
CA THR A 69 9.07 -8.33 31.68
C THR A 69 10.02 -9.31 31.01
N ASN A 70 9.90 -10.60 31.31
CA ASN A 70 10.67 -11.66 30.66
C ASN A 70 10.36 -11.75 29.17
N TYR A 71 9.12 -11.53 28.76
CA TYR A 71 8.73 -11.53 27.35
C TYR A 71 9.42 -10.39 26.58
N ILE A 72 9.39 -9.18 27.13
CA ILE A 72 10.00 -7.99 26.50
C ILE A 72 11.52 -8.16 26.36
N VAL A 73 12.18 -8.76 27.35
CA VAL A 73 13.64 -8.94 27.35
C VAL A 73 14.08 -10.04 26.39
N ASN A 74 13.29 -11.11 26.26
CA ASN A 74 13.68 -12.33 25.54
C ASN A 74 13.01 -12.51 24.17
N ASP A 75 12.27 -11.51 23.66
CA ASP A 75 11.75 -11.54 22.29
C ASP A 75 12.90 -11.47 21.26
N SER A 76 13.36 -12.66 20.86
CA SER A 76 14.48 -12.85 19.94
C SER A 76 14.04 -13.25 18.53
N LEU A 77 12.73 -13.37 18.27
CA LEU A 77 12.18 -13.91 17.02
C LEU A 77 12.67 -13.13 15.80
N GLY A 78 12.57 -11.80 15.86
CA GLY A 78 13.03 -10.92 14.78
C GLY A 78 14.55 -10.96 14.58
N ILE A 79 15.33 -11.22 15.64
CA ILE A 79 16.79 -11.32 15.55
C ILE A 79 17.17 -12.62 14.84
N ILE A 80 16.55 -13.74 15.22
CA ILE A 80 16.76 -15.05 14.62
C ILE A 80 16.37 -15.04 13.13
N ALA A 81 15.22 -14.45 12.77
CA ALA A 81 14.76 -14.32 11.38
C ALA A 81 15.78 -13.59 10.49
N ASN A 82 16.28 -12.46 11.00
CA ASN A 82 17.26 -11.64 10.29
C ASN A 82 18.59 -12.39 10.16
N ALA A 83 19.03 -13.07 11.22
CA ALA A 83 20.23 -13.88 11.17
C ALA A 83 20.12 -15.00 10.13
N HIS A 84 19.01 -15.74 10.12
CA HIS A 84 18.74 -16.82 9.18
C HIS A 84 18.82 -16.32 7.73
N THR A 85 18.19 -15.18 7.44
CA THR A 85 18.22 -14.54 6.12
C THR A 85 19.65 -14.22 5.68
N VAL A 86 20.48 -13.69 6.58
CA VAL A 86 21.86 -13.31 6.29
C VAL A 86 22.74 -14.55 6.05
N PHE A 87 22.64 -15.57 6.90
CA PHE A 87 23.41 -16.80 6.75
C PHE A 87 23.00 -17.54 5.46
N ALA A 88 21.70 -17.60 5.15
CA ALA A 88 21.21 -18.19 3.92
C ALA A 88 21.69 -17.44 2.67
N ASP A 89 21.82 -16.11 2.71
CA ASP A 89 22.36 -15.35 1.57
C ASP A 89 23.83 -15.71 1.29
N ARG A 90 24.64 -15.83 2.36
CA ARG A 90 26.09 -16.09 2.29
C ARG A 90 26.44 -17.54 1.98
N ALA A 91 25.73 -18.49 2.58
CA ALA A 91 26.05 -19.89 2.45
C ALA A 91 25.82 -20.39 1.03
N ARG A 92 26.69 -21.30 0.56
CA ARG A 92 26.50 -21.96 -0.73
C ARG A 92 25.25 -22.85 -0.73
N GLU A 93 25.02 -23.52 0.40
CA GLU A 93 23.89 -24.41 0.67
C GLU A 93 22.60 -23.66 1.06
N LYS A 94 22.63 -22.32 1.12
CA LYS A 94 21.46 -21.49 1.45
C LYS A 94 20.85 -21.89 2.80
N ALA A 95 19.54 -22.10 2.84
CA ALA A 95 18.80 -22.46 4.04
C ALA A 95 19.16 -23.87 4.58
N GLU A 96 19.81 -24.71 3.77
CA GLU A 96 20.28 -26.04 4.21
C GLU A 96 21.62 -25.99 4.93
N SER A 97 22.24 -24.81 5.04
CA SER A 97 23.47 -24.66 5.82
C SER A 97 23.24 -24.97 7.31
N MET A 98 24.26 -25.51 7.96
CA MET A 98 24.20 -25.88 9.37
C MET A 98 23.74 -24.73 10.28
N GLN A 99 24.20 -23.50 10.02
CA GLN A 99 23.77 -22.31 10.76
C GLN A 99 22.29 -22.01 10.57
N CYS A 100 21.78 -22.14 9.34
CA CYS A 100 20.37 -21.94 9.05
C CYS A 100 19.48 -22.99 9.72
N ILE A 101 19.90 -24.26 9.72
CA ILE A 101 19.17 -25.34 10.41
C ILE A 101 19.14 -25.09 11.92
N GLU A 102 20.26 -24.66 12.52
CA GLU A 102 20.33 -24.31 13.94
C GLU A 102 19.43 -23.10 14.27
N LEU A 103 19.46 -22.07 13.43
CA LEU A 103 18.58 -20.91 13.57
C LEU A 103 17.10 -21.27 13.39
N ALA A 104 16.77 -22.21 12.51
CA ALA A 104 15.41 -22.70 12.34
C ALA A 104 14.90 -23.39 13.62
N LYS A 105 15.75 -24.17 14.32
CA LYS A 105 15.41 -24.76 15.63
C LYS A 105 15.11 -23.68 16.66
N LEU A 106 15.98 -22.67 16.74
CA LEU A 106 15.81 -21.55 17.66
C LEU A 106 14.56 -20.72 17.32
N PHE A 107 14.25 -20.57 16.04
CA PHE A 107 13.06 -19.86 15.58
C PHE A 107 11.78 -20.55 16.06
N SER A 108 11.72 -21.88 15.95
CA SER A 108 10.62 -22.68 16.52
C SER A 108 10.48 -22.47 18.03
N ILE A 109 11.58 -22.51 18.79
CA ILE A 109 11.56 -22.24 20.24
C ILE A 109 11.04 -20.83 20.53
N ALA A 110 11.47 -19.83 19.76
CA ALA A 110 11.04 -18.44 19.93
C ALA A 110 9.55 -18.22 19.63
N VAL A 111 8.98 -18.93 18.65
CA VAL A 111 7.54 -18.87 18.34
C VAL A 111 6.70 -19.44 19.49
N ASP A 112 7.17 -20.51 20.12
CA ASP A 112 6.48 -21.16 21.24
C ASP A 112 6.84 -20.57 22.61
N PHE A 113 7.77 -19.62 22.70
CA PHE A 113 8.12 -18.93 23.93
C PHE A 113 6.90 -18.36 24.68
N PRO A 114 5.89 -17.75 24.03
CA PRO A 114 4.69 -17.28 24.72
C PRO A 114 3.87 -18.39 25.39
N LYS A 115 4.01 -19.62 24.91
CA LYS A 115 3.27 -20.79 25.41
C LYS A 115 4.10 -21.59 26.43
N THR A 116 5.42 -21.64 26.22
CA THR A 116 6.33 -22.53 26.95
C THR A 116 7.10 -21.83 28.06
N GLY A 117 7.26 -20.51 27.98
CA GLY A 117 8.12 -19.72 28.87
C GLY A 117 9.63 -19.93 28.66
N VAL A 118 10.04 -20.73 27.67
CA VAL A 118 11.47 -21.04 27.41
C VAL A 118 12.05 -20.06 26.38
N PRO A 119 13.01 -19.20 26.75
CA PRO A 119 13.59 -18.24 25.82
C PRO A 119 14.52 -18.93 24.82
N ALA A 120 14.52 -18.46 23.57
CA ALA A 120 15.48 -18.92 22.57
C ALA A 120 16.81 -18.17 22.71
N GLU A 121 17.81 -18.82 23.29
CA GLU A 121 19.15 -18.29 23.45
C GLU A 121 19.97 -18.45 22.16
N ILE A 122 20.47 -17.33 21.60
CA ILE A 122 21.24 -17.33 20.36
C ILE A 122 22.74 -17.54 20.67
N PRO A 123 23.35 -18.63 20.18
CA PRO A 123 24.77 -18.89 20.37
C PRO A 123 25.68 -17.82 19.74
N PRO A 124 26.88 -17.58 20.29
CA PRO A 124 27.79 -16.54 19.80
C PRO A 124 28.15 -16.62 18.31
N HIS A 125 28.23 -17.82 17.74
CA HIS A 125 28.58 -18.04 16.34
C HIS A 125 27.45 -17.70 15.36
N LEU A 126 26.22 -17.54 15.86
CA LEU A 126 25.04 -17.16 15.08
C LEU A 126 24.76 -15.65 15.10
N TYR A 127 25.63 -14.84 15.74
CA TYR A 127 25.52 -13.39 15.65
C TYR A 127 26.08 -12.86 14.33
N VAL A 128 25.21 -12.16 13.59
CA VAL A 128 25.55 -11.50 12.34
C VAL A 128 26.28 -10.18 12.60
N LYS A 129 27.40 -9.98 11.90
CA LYS A 129 28.19 -8.74 11.97
C LYS A 129 27.95 -7.80 10.79
N GLU A 130 27.63 -8.35 9.62
CA GLU A 130 27.41 -7.57 8.40
C GLU A 130 26.17 -8.09 7.68
N TYR A 131 25.40 -7.19 7.10
CA TYR A 131 24.09 -7.47 6.51
C TYR A 131 24.09 -7.30 4.99
N PRO A 132 23.29 -8.06 4.24
CA PRO A 132 23.19 -7.85 2.80
C PRO A 132 22.53 -6.49 2.50
N ASP A 133 22.91 -5.90 1.37
CA ASP A 133 22.46 -4.59 0.89
C ASP A 133 20.94 -4.45 0.83
N PHE A 134 20.23 -5.51 0.45
CA PHE A 134 18.76 -5.50 0.36
C PHE A 134 18.04 -5.36 1.71
N MET A 135 18.72 -5.52 2.85
CA MET A 135 18.11 -5.34 4.18
C MET A 135 18.13 -3.89 4.69
N GLU A 136 18.78 -2.96 3.97
CA GLU A 136 18.79 -1.52 4.26
C GLU A 136 18.99 -1.16 5.73
N LYS A 137 20.05 -1.69 6.36
CA LYS A 137 20.44 -1.34 7.74
C LYS A 137 21.51 -0.25 7.71
N PRO A 138 21.16 1.05 7.75
CA PRO A 138 22.13 2.15 7.60
C PRO A 138 23.17 2.18 8.72
N ASP A 139 22.79 1.76 9.92
CA ASP A 139 23.65 1.77 11.11
C ASP A 139 24.56 0.53 11.22
N ARG A 140 24.59 -0.33 10.20
CA ARG A 140 25.35 -1.60 10.19
C ARG A 140 26.22 -1.69 8.95
N VAL A 141 27.32 -2.44 9.06
CA VAL A 141 28.16 -2.78 7.92
C VAL A 141 27.35 -3.62 6.93
N SER A 142 27.40 -3.25 5.65
CA SER A 142 26.65 -3.93 4.60
C SER A 142 27.56 -4.49 3.50
N TYR A 143 27.10 -5.55 2.85
CA TYR A 143 27.76 -6.17 1.69
C TYR A 143 26.77 -6.36 0.55
N VAL A 144 27.27 -6.38 -0.69
CA VAL A 144 26.43 -6.58 -1.88
C VAL A 144 26.06 -8.06 -2.01
N SER A 145 24.78 -8.41 -1.83
CA SER A 145 24.32 -9.80 -1.97
C SER A 145 24.46 -10.28 -3.42
N LYS A 146 25.01 -11.48 -3.59
CA LYS A 146 25.10 -12.14 -4.91
C LYS A 146 23.86 -12.98 -5.25
N GLY A 147 22.94 -13.12 -4.30
CA GLY A 147 21.71 -13.91 -4.43
C GLY A 147 20.66 -13.25 -5.33
N VAL A 148 19.60 -14.00 -5.64
CA VAL A 148 18.48 -13.52 -6.45
C VAL A 148 17.78 -12.32 -5.80
N ILE A 149 17.61 -12.34 -4.49
CA ILE A 149 16.97 -11.26 -3.72
C ILE A 149 17.78 -9.96 -3.86
N GLY A 150 19.10 -10.00 -3.66
CA GLY A 150 19.95 -8.83 -3.85
C GLY A 150 19.93 -8.29 -5.28
N LYS A 151 19.94 -9.18 -6.29
CA LYS A 151 19.85 -8.77 -7.71
C LYS A 151 18.51 -8.09 -8.02
N LEU A 152 17.40 -8.67 -7.56
CA LEU A 152 16.06 -8.10 -7.73
C LEU A 152 15.95 -6.76 -7.01
N TYR A 153 16.42 -6.67 -5.77
CA TYR A 153 16.44 -5.45 -4.99
C TYR A 153 17.18 -4.32 -5.72
N ARG A 154 18.40 -4.59 -6.22
CA ARG A 154 19.16 -3.59 -6.98
C ARG A 154 18.50 -3.23 -8.30
N ALA A 155 17.99 -4.22 -9.04
CA ALA A 155 17.25 -3.95 -10.27
C ALA A 155 16.07 -3.00 -10.00
N ILE A 156 15.25 -3.27 -8.98
CA ILE A 156 14.12 -2.40 -8.60
C ILE A 156 14.62 -1.05 -8.10
N LYS A 157 15.67 -1.01 -7.27
CA LYS A 157 16.22 0.24 -6.73
C LYS A 157 16.78 1.13 -7.84
N ASP A 158 17.45 0.57 -8.83
CA ASP A 158 17.99 1.29 -9.98
C ASP A 158 16.87 1.82 -10.87
N HIS A 159 15.81 1.03 -11.10
CA HIS A 159 14.62 1.50 -11.83
C HIS A 159 13.86 2.58 -11.06
N THR A 160 13.65 2.41 -9.76
CA THR A 160 12.93 3.37 -8.92
C THR A 160 13.73 4.65 -8.64
N SER A 161 15.07 4.59 -8.70
CA SER A 161 15.94 5.77 -8.70
C SER A 161 15.73 6.64 -9.95
N GLY A 162 15.37 6.02 -11.09
CA GLY A 162 14.93 6.70 -12.31
C GLY A 162 13.47 7.20 -12.26
N PHE A 163 12.61 6.56 -11.46
CA PHE A 163 11.32 7.10 -11.01
C PHE A 163 11.48 8.06 -9.82
N GLY A 164 12.67 8.66 -9.67
CA GLY A 164 12.99 9.66 -8.65
C GLY A 164 11.95 10.75 -8.64
N HIS A 165 11.07 10.67 -7.64
CA HIS A 165 9.86 11.45 -7.48
C HIS A 165 8.86 11.23 -8.63
N VAL A 166 7.61 10.87 -8.30
CA VAL A 166 6.48 11.25 -9.16
C VAL A 166 6.72 12.71 -9.53
N LYS A 167 7.00 12.99 -10.81
CA LYS A 167 7.33 14.35 -11.24
C LYS A 167 6.25 15.26 -10.66
N ALA A 168 6.67 16.19 -9.80
CA ALA A 168 5.73 17.08 -9.16
C ALA A 168 4.85 17.70 -10.25
N PHE A 169 3.54 17.72 -10.04
CA PHE A 169 2.64 18.40 -10.96
C PHE A 169 3.01 19.88 -10.91
N THR A 170 3.72 20.35 -11.94
CA THR A 170 4.18 21.75 -12.06
C THR A 170 3.23 22.53 -12.97
N LYS A 171 3.30 23.86 -12.93
CA LYS A 171 2.56 24.71 -13.87
C LYS A 171 2.82 24.35 -15.35
N LEU A 172 4.03 23.92 -15.69
CA LEU A 172 4.36 23.47 -17.05
C LEU A 172 3.66 22.14 -17.40
N VAL A 173 3.54 21.22 -16.44
CA VAL A 173 2.80 19.97 -16.62
C VAL A 173 1.31 20.28 -16.77
N ALA A 174 0.76 21.17 -15.95
CA ALA A 174 -0.63 21.63 -16.09
C ALA A 174 -0.89 22.17 -17.50
N LEU A 175 -0.01 23.01 -18.03
CA LEU A 175 -0.16 23.60 -19.36
C LEU A 175 -0.18 22.56 -20.49
N ARG A 176 0.60 21.48 -20.35
CA ARG A 176 0.71 20.43 -21.38
C ARG A 176 -0.37 19.36 -21.27
N SER A 177 -0.89 19.13 -20.07
CA SER A 177 -1.78 18.01 -19.75
C SER A 177 -3.24 18.42 -19.57
N TYR A 178 -3.54 19.72 -19.54
CA TYR A 178 -4.91 20.22 -19.48
C TYR A 178 -5.66 19.79 -20.75
N ASP A 179 -6.85 19.23 -20.55
CA ASP A 179 -7.68 18.66 -21.61
C ASP A 179 -8.88 19.57 -21.87
N PRO A 180 -8.88 20.35 -22.96
CA PRO A 180 -9.98 21.26 -23.28
C PRO A 180 -11.32 20.54 -23.54
N ASP A 181 -11.31 19.23 -23.80
CA ASP A 181 -12.55 18.48 -23.98
C ASP A 181 -13.36 18.37 -22.69
N MET A 182 -12.70 18.58 -21.55
CA MET A 182 -13.35 18.58 -20.26
C MET A 182 -14.14 19.86 -20.01
N GLU A 183 -14.05 20.86 -20.89
CA GLU A 183 -14.82 22.11 -20.83
C GLU A 183 -16.23 21.95 -21.42
N VAL A 184 -17.22 22.26 -20.59
CA VAL A 184 -18.65 22.23 -20.92
C VAL A 184 -19.21 23.64 -20.82
N ASP A 185 -20.05 24.04 -21.75
CA ASP A 185 -20.62 25.39 -21.77
C ASP A 185 -21.31 25.72 -20.43
N GLY A 186 -21.10 26.94 -19.93
CA GLY A 186 -21.60 27.38 -18.62
C GLY A 186 -20.70 27.03 -17.42
N PHE A 187 -19.62 26.24 -17.57
CA PHE A 187 -18.77 25.84 -16.44
C PHE A 187 -18.17 27.01 -15.65
N LYS A 188 -17.91 28.14 -16.35
CA LYS A 188 -17.29 29.34 -15.75
C LYS A 188 -18.09 29.91 -14.60
N GLU A 189 -19.41 29.78 -14.62
CA GLU A 189 -20.30 30.28 -13.58
C GLU A 189 -20.09 29.56 -12.23
N TYR A 190 -19.64 28.31 -12.29
CA TYR A 190 -19.40 27.45 -11.11
C TYR A 190 -17.94 27.45 -10.65
N THR A 191 -17.03 28.17 -11.33
CA THR A 191 -15.59 28.17 -10.99
C THR A 191 -15.29 28.73 -9.61
N SER A 192 -15.98 29.79 -9.19
CA SER A 192 -15.81 30.39 -7.86
C SER A 192 -16.20 29.42 -6.74
N GLU A 193 -17.31 28.69 -6.91
CA GLU A 193 -17.74 27.68 -5.95
C GLU A 193 -16.82 26.46 -5.95
N ALA A 194 -16.45 25.97 -7.14
CA ALA A 194 -15.51 24.86 -7.29
C ALA A 194 -14.15 25.18 -6.65
N PHE A 195 -13.70 26.43 -6.72
CA PHE A 195 -12.47 26.89 -6.06
C PHE A 195 -12.55 26.73 -4.54
N LEU A 196 -13.68 27.13 -3.93
CA LEU A 196 -13.89 26.99 -2.48
C LEU A 196 -13.93 25.52 -2.06
N PHE A 197 -14.70 24.68 -2.77
CA PHE A 197 -14.77 23.25 -2.46
C PHE A 197 -13.44 22.53 -2.65
N LYS A 198 -12.66 22.92 -3.66
CA LYS A 198 -11.29 22.39 -3.82
C LYS A 198 -10.40 22.79 -2.65
N GLY A 199 -10.45 24.05 -2.21
CA GLY A 199 -9.70 24.50 -1.05
C GLY A 199 -10.02 23.70 0.22
N GLU A 200 -11.31 23.47 0.48
CA GLU A 200 -11.78 22.68 1.63
C GLU A 200 -11.36 21.21 1.54
N TYR A 201 -11.47 20.62 0.34
CA TYR A 201 -11.01 19.25 0.09
C TYR A 201 -9.51 19.09 0.32
N ASP A 202 -8.71 19.98 -0.26
CA ASP A 202 -7.25 19.97 -0.15
C ASP A 202 -6.81 20.15 1.31
N PHE A 203 -7.48 21.03 2.05
CA PHE A 203 -7.23 21.24 3.48
C PHE A 203 -7.47 19.95 4.28
N LYS A 204 -8.63 19.32 4.09
CA LYS A 204 -9.01 18.07 4.77
C LYS A 204 -8.10 16.90 4.40
N LEU A 205 -7.80 16.72 3.12
CA LEU A 205 -6.89 15.66 2.65
C LEU A 205 -5.48 15.87 3.20
N GLY A 206 -4.97 17.10 3.15
CA GLY A 206 -3.66 17.43 3.69
C GLY A 206 -3.58 17.21 5.21
N ASN A 207 -4.64 17.51 5.97
CA ASN A 207 -4.68 17.22 7.41
C ASN A 207 -4.63 15.71 7.70
N LEU A 208 -5.30 14.88 6.89
CA LEU A 208 -5.18 13.43 6.99
C LEU A 208 -3.75 12.97 6.69
N MET A 209 -3.14 13.49 5.62
CA MET A 209 -1.76 13.17 5.25
C MET A 209 -0.78 13.53 6.37
N ASP A 210 -0.89 14.74 6.94
CA ASP A 210 -0.03 15.21 8.02
C ASP A 210 -0.22 14.39 9.30
N HIS A 211 -1.46 14.05 9.65
CA HIS A 211 -1.77 13.24 10.83
C HIS A 211 -1.08 11.87 10.78
N TYR A 212 -1.14 11.19 9.63
CA TYR A 212 -0.54 9.85 9.45
C TYR A 212 0.94 9.90 9.00
N GLY A 213 1.47 11.08 8.69
CA GLY A 213 2.83 11.28 8.18
C GLY A 213 3.04 10.74 6.76
N ILE A 214 2.00 10.76 5.93
CA ILE A 214 2.02 10.31 4.53
C ILE A 214 2.49 11.48 3.65
N LYS A 215 3.42 11.21 2.73
CA LYS A 215 4.09 12.27 1.97
C LYS A 215 3.38 12.67 0.69
N THR A 216 2.70 11.72 0.05
CA THR A 216 2.13 11.94 -1.28
C THR A 216 0.66 11.61 -1.34
N GLU A 217 -0.07 12.35 -2.17
CA GLU A 217 -1.49 12.12 -2.45
C GLU A 217 -1.72 10.72 -3.05
N ALA A 218 -0.81 10.24 -3.90
CA ALA A 218 -0.89 8.92 -4.50
C ALA A 218 -0.86 7.78 -3.46
N GLU A 219 -0.02 7.89 -2.42
CA GLU A 219 0.08 6.89 -1.34
C GLU A 219 -1.23 6.81 -0.54
N ILE A 220 -1.79 7.95 -0.13
CA ILE A 220 -3.00 7.97 0.70
C ILE A 220 -4.24 7.51 -0.07
N LEU A 221 -4.35 7.85 -1.36
CA LEU A 221 -5.48 7.46 -2.20
C LEU A 221 -5.43 6.00 -2.65
N SER A 222 -4.25 5.49 -2.95
CA SER A 222 -4.07 4.09 -3.37
C SER A 222 -4.09 3.11 -2.19
N GLY A 223 -3.87 3.60 -0.96
CA GLY A 223 -3.66 2.76 0.22
C GLY A 223 -2.28 2.08 0.26
N ASN A 224 -1.43 2.29 -0.76
CA ASN A 224 -0.08 1.76 -0.84
C ASN A 224 0.92 2.74 -0.23
N ILE A 225 0.89 2.81 1.10
CA ILE A 225 1.70 3.75 1.86
C ILE A 225 3.10 3.16 2.08
N MET A 226 4.12 3.87 1.58
CA MET A 226 5.51 3.40 1.64
C MET A 226 6.16 3.73 3.00
N LYS A 227 5.86 4.91 3.55
CA LYS A 227 6.40 5.39 4.82
C LYS A 227 5.31 6.08 5.64
N MET A 228 5.17 5.67 6.90
CA MET A 228 4.31 6.31 7.90
C MET A 228 5.14 6.96 9.00
N SER A 229 4.50 7.80 9.82
CA SER A 229 5.08 8.23 11.09
C SER A 229 5.34 7.03 12.01
N LYS A 230 6.33 7.15 12.91
CA LYS A 230 6.75 6.06 13.82
C LYS A 230 5.63 5.52 14.72
N THR A 231 4.56 6.31 14.92
CA THR A 231 3.41 5.97 15.75
C THR A 231 2.41 5.04 15.05
N PHE A 232 2.37 5.05 13.72
CA PHE A 232 1.36 4.33 12.94
C PHE A 232 1.96 3.17 12.14
N THR A 233 1.17 2.13 11.92
CA THR A 233 1.58 0.95 11.16
C THR A 233 0.52 0.57 10.13
N LYS A 234 0.96 0.21 8.91
CA LYS A 234 0.06 -0.14 7.79
C LYS A 234 -0.97 -1.21 8.18
N ASN A 235 -0.55 -2.22 8.95
CA ASN A 235 -1.41 -3.33 9.35
C ASN A 235 -2.52 -2.93 10.34
N LYS A 236 -2.30 -1.93 11.19
CA LYS A 236 -3.28 -1.48 12.18
C LYS A 236 -4.14 -0.33 11.65
N ASP A 237 -3.51 0.61 10.96
CA ASP A 237 -4.12 1.91 10.64
C ASP A 237 -4.59 2.01 9.19
N GLY A 238 -4.15 1.10 8.31
CA GLY A 238 -4.47 1.15 6.88
C GLY A 238 -5.97 1.16 6.58
N GLU A 239 -6.75 0.39 7.33
CA GLU A 239 -8.21 0.36 7.17
C GLU A 239 -8.87 1.67 7.64
N ALA A 240 -8.39 2.25 8.74
CA ALA A 240 -8.87 3.52 9.27
C ALA A 240 -8.59 4.67 8.30
N ILE A 241 -7.38 4.71 7.73
CA ILE A 241 -7.00 5.67 6.68
C ILE A 241 -7.92 5.51 5.48
N GLY A 242 -8.10 4.27 5.00
CA GLY A 242 -9.01 3.98 3.89
C GLY A 242 -10.45 4.43 4.15
N ARG A 243 -10.97 4.26 5.37
CA ARG A 243 -12.30 4.77 5.76
C ARG A 243 -12.33 6.29 5.78
N ALA A 244 -11.33 6.96 6.33
CA ALA A 244 -11.25 8.42 6.38
C ALA A 244 -11.23 9.04 4.98
N VAL A 245 -10.40 8.49 4.07
CA VAL A 245 -10.34 8.93 2.66
C VAL A 245 -11.68 8.69 1.95
N ARG A 246 -12.32 7.54 2.14
CA ARG A 246 -13.66 7.27 1.58
C ARG A 246 -14.71 8.22 2.13
N SER A 247 -14.65 8.56 3.42
CA SER A 247 -15.55 9.54 4.03
C SER A 247 -15.37 10.92 3.41
N LEU A 248 -14.13 11.38 3.23
CA LEU A 248 -13.84 12.66 2.58
C LEU A 248 -14.35 12.70 1.13
N ARG A 249 -14.16 11.63 0.35
CA ARG A 249 -14.69 11.56 -1.03
C ARG A 249 -16.23 11.59 -1.05
N LYS A 250 -16.88 10.96 -0.07
CA LYS A 250 -18.35 10.99 0.06
C LYS A 250 -18.85 12.38 0.44
N GLU A 251 -18.15 13.05 1.34
CA GLU A 251 -18.44 14.43 1.75
C GLU A 251 -18.29 15.41 0.58
N ALA A 252 -17.20 15.31 -0.18
CA ALA A 252 -17.02 16.09 -1.41
C ALA A 252 -18.18 15.85 -2.38
N ARG A 253 -18.57 14.59 -2.60
CA ARG A 253 -19.71 14.26 -3.44
C ARG A 253 -21.03 14.85 -2.92
N SER A 254 -21.23 14.98 -1.60
CA SER A 254 -22.43 15.66 -1.10
C SER A 254 -22.46 17.15 -1.43
N TRP A 255 -21.31 17.86 -1.35
CA TRP A 255 -21.26 19.27 -1.75
C TRP A 255 -21.66 19.49 -3.22
N PHE A 256 -21.33 18.53 -4.07
CA PHE A 256 -21.73 18.53 -5.48
C PHE A 256 -23.25 18.40 -5.66
N ASN A 257 -23.91 17.60 -4.83
CA ASN A 257 -25.33 17.26 -4.95
C ASN A 257 -26.26 18.24 -4.20
N GLU A 258 -25.76 18.96 -3.20
CA GLU A 258 -26.58 19.73 -2.23
C GLU A 258 -27.35 20.91 -2.85
N LYS A 259 -26.95 21.38 -4.04
CA LYS A 259 -27.54 22.56 -4.69
C LYS A 259 -28.34 22.27 -5.97
N SER A 260 -28.66 21.02 -6.26
CA SER A 260 -29.46 20.65 -7.45
C SER A 260 -30.98 20.79 -7.21
N SER A 261 -31.42 21.13 -6.00
CA SER A 261 -32.78 20.84 -5.54
C SER A 261 -33.88 21.85 -5.90
N ASP A 262 -33.68 22.79 -6.83
CA ASP A 262 -34.67 23.85 -7.05
C ASP A 262 -35.26 23.98 -8.47
N HIS A 263 -34.75 23.38 -9.56
CA HIS A 263 -35.30 23.62 -10.93
C HIS A 263 -35.43 22.35 -11.80
N ASP A 264 -36.66 22.02 -12.19
CA ASP A 264 -37.09 20.71 -12.73
C ASP A 264 -36.75 20.35 -14.20
N HIS A 265 -36.00 21.12 -15.00
CA HIS A 265 -35.81 20.74 -16.42
C HIS A 265 -34.45 21.04 -17.12
N TYR A 266 -33.35 21.29 -16.37
CA TYR A 266 -31.98 21.43 -16.93
C TYR A 266 -30.87 20.72 -16.12
N GLU A 267 -31.21 19.75 -15.29
CA GLU A 267 -30.29 19.17 -14.28
C GLU A 267 -29.02 18.54 -14.87
N GLU A 268 -29.11 17.85 -16.02
CA GLU A 268 -27.97 17.09 -16.55
C GLU A 268 -26.84 18.01 -17.07
N ASP A 269 -27.20 19.07 -17.79
CA ASP A 269 -26.22 20.01 -18.36
C ASP A 269 -25.57 20.88 -17.27
N GLU A 270 -26.32 21.22 -16.22
CA GLU A 270 -25.78 21.90 -15.03
C GLU A 270 -24.79 21.01 -14.26
N GLU A 271 -25.09 19.73 -14.07
CA GLU A 271 -24.17 18.79 -13.42
C GLU A 271 -22.85 18.64 -14.21
N TYR A 272 -22.92 18.62 -15.54
CA TYR A 272 -21.70 18.59 -16.37
C TYR A 272 -20.91 19.89 -16.30
N ALA A 273 -21.58 21.05 -16.27
CA ALA A 273 -20.93 22.34 -16.08
C ALA A 273 -20.23 22.43 -14.71
N LYS A 274 -20.87 21.96 -13.63
CA LYS A 274 -20.26 21.87 -12.29
C LYS A 274 -19.05 20.93 -12.28
N ALA A 275 -19.17 19.73 -12.84
CA ALA A 275 -18.07 18.77 -12.90
C ALA A 275 -16.89 19.28 -13.74
N SER A 276 -17.20 19.96 -14.84
CA SER A 276 -16.22 20.67 -15.68
C SER A 276 -15.50 21.76 -14.90
N ALA A 277 -16.21 22.56 -14.09
CA ALA A 277 -15.61 23.56 -13.22
C ALA A 277 -14.66 22.94 -12.20
N TRP A 278 -15.02 21.81 -11.58
CA TRP A 278 -14.15 21.09 -10.65
C TRP A 278 -12.87 20.60 -11.32
N TYR A 279 -12.96 20.09 -12.55
CA TYR A 279 -11.81 19.73 -13.35
C TYR A 279 -10.94 20.96 -13.65
N HIS A 280 -11.56 22.05 -14.11
CA HIS A 280 -10.88 23.28 -14.51
C HIS A 280 -10.05 23.87 -13.37
N VAL A 281 -10.66 24.11 -12.20
CA VAL A 281 -9.96 24.68 -11.05
C VAL A 281 -8.87 23.77 -10.49
N THR A 282 -8.89 22.47 -10.83
CA THR A 282 -7.87 21.51 -10.41
C THR A 282 -6.69 21.43 -11.37
N TYR A 283 -6.95 21.38 -12.69
CA TYR A 283 -5.94 21.05 -13.69
C TYR A 283 -5.48 22.26 -14.51
N HIS A 284 -6.24 23.35 -14.53
CA HIS A 284 -5.89 24.51 -15.34
C HIS A 284 -4.66 25.26 -14.77
N PRO A 285 -3.70 25.71 -15.60
CA PRO A 285 -2.44 26.30 -15.14
C PRO A 285 -2.60 27.55 -14.27
N ASP A 286 -3.71 28.27 -14.42
CA ASP A 286 -3.98 29.51 -13.69
C ASP A 286 -4.29 29.27 -12.21
N TYR A 287 -4.78 28.07 -11.87
CA TYR A 287 -5.10 27.67 -10.50
C TYR A 287 -3.96 26.89 -9.84
N TRP A 288 -2.88 26.63 -10.58
CA TRP A 288 -1.72 25.92 -10.04
C TRP A 288 -1.04 26.76 -8.95
N GLY A 289 -0.96 26.20 -7.74
CA GLY A 289 -0.36 26.86 -6.58
C GLY A 289 -1.26 27.88 -5.87
N CYS A 290 -2.54 27.98 -6.26
CA CYS A 290 -3.53 28.84 -5.59
C CYS A 290 -4.20 28.18 -4.37
N TYR A 291 -3.80 26.96 -4.03
CA TYR A 291 -4.33 26.19 -2.91
C TYR A 291 -3.22 25.88 -1.92
N ASN A 292 -3.60 25.60 -0.66
CA ASN A 292 -2.65 25.28 0.42
C ASN A 292 -1.58 26.38 0.65
N GLU A 293 -1.93 27.64 0.41
CA GLU A 293 -1.03 28.77 0.67
C GLU A 293 -0.52 28.72 2.12
N ASN A 294 0.79 28.88 2.31
CA ASN A 294 1.49 28.82 3.59
C ASN A 294 1.55 27.46 4.30
N LEU A 295 1.01 26.38 3.72
CA LEU A 295 1.06 25.03 4.32
C LEU A 295 2.22 24.18 3.78
N ASN A 296 2.98 24.67 2.79
CA ASN A 296 4.07 23.95 2.12
C ASN A 296 3.67 22.54 1.61
N ARG A 297 2.40 22.39 1.22
CA ARG A 297 1.84 21.16 0.66
C ARG A 297 1.88 21.22 -0.88
N PRO A 298 1.99 20.07 -1.57
CA PRO A 298 1.93 20.04 -3.03
C PRO A 298 0.51 20.34 -3.54
N HIS A 299 0.40 20.62 -4.84
CA HIS A 299 -0.88 20.78 -5.53
C HIS A 299 -1.57 19.42 -5.69
N PHE A 300 -2.75 19.25 -5.07
CA PHE A 300 -3.50 17.99 -5.11
C PHE A 300 -4.44 17.90 -6.32
N LEU A 301 -4.60 16.68 -6.85
CA LEU A 301 -5.22 16.38 -8.14
C LEU A 301 -6.48 15.52 -8.06
N SER A 302 -6.80 14.96 -6.90
CA SER A 302 -7.86 13.95 -6.73
C SER A 302 -9.27 14.51 -6.56
N PHE A 303 -9.39 15.79 -6.19
CA PHE A 303 -10.68 16.45 -5.97
C PHE A 303 -11.76 16.17 -7.04
N PRO A 304 -11.53 16.44 -8.35
CA PRO A 304 -12.55 16.27 -9.38
C PRO A 304 -12.91 14.80 -9.61
N TRP A 305 -12.01 13.87 -9.27
CA TRP A 305 -12.27 12.42 -9.34
C TRP A 305 -13.21 11.92 -8.23
N CYS A 306 -13.65 12.81 -7.34
CA CYS A 306 -14.82 12.54 -6.48
C CYS A 306 -16.11 12.41 -7.29
N VAL A 307 -16.19 13.02 -8.49
CA VAL A 307 -17.33 12.96 -9.43
C VAL A 307 -16.93 12.35 -10.78
N TYR A 308 -16.09 11.31 -10.73
CA TYR A 308 -15.54 10.63 -11.92
C TYR A 308 -16.61 10.15 -12.92
N ASP A 309 -17.79 9.80 -12.43
CA ASP A 309 -18.95 9.40 -13.22
C ASP A 309 -19.39 10.50 -14.19
N LYS A 310 -19.40 11.77 -13.77
CA LYS A 310 -19.77 12.89 -14.66
C LYS A 310 -18.64 13.22 -15.63
N LEU A 311 -17.39 13.23 -15.15
CA LEU A 311 -16.20 13.51 -15.97
C LEU A 311 -16.04 12.50 -17.13
N THR A 312 -16.28 11.23 -16.85
CA THR A 312 -16.22 10.17 -17.88
C THR A 312 -17.31 10.34 -18.92
N LEU A 313 -18.53 10.72 -18.52
CA LEU A 313 -19.63 11.02 -19.44
C LEU A 313 -19.34 12.25 -20.31
N ILE A 314 -18.76 13.33 -19.77
CA ILE A 314 -18.32 14.51 -20.55
C ILE A 314 -17.39 14.08 -21.68
N LYS A 315 -16.36 13.28 -21.35
CA LYS A 315 -15.38 12.82 -22.33
C LYS A 315 -16.01 11.91 -23.39
N GLN A 316 -16.92 11.02 -23.00
CA GLN A 316 -17.65 10.16 -23.93
C GLN A 316 -18.53 10.98 -24.89
N LYS A 317 -19.29 11.97 -24.39
CA LYS A 317 -20.12 12.86 -25.22
C LYS A 317 -19.27 13.62 -26.25
N LYS A 318 -18.13 14.18 -25.87
CA LYS A 318 -17.20 14.87 -26.80
C LYS A 318 -16.61 13.95 -27.86
N GLN A 319 -16.25 12.71 -27.49
CA GLN A 319 -15.77 11.72 -28.46
C GLN A 319 -16.85 11.37 -29.50
N SER A 320 -18.09 11.17 -29.05
CA SER A 320 -19.22 10.89 -29.95
C SER A 320 -19.51 12.08 -30.88
N GLN A 321 -19.49 13.31 -30.37
CA GLN A 321 -19.65 14.52 -31.18
C GLN A 321 -18.56 14.66 -32.25
N ARG A 322 -17.31 14.36 -31.91
CA ARG A 322 -16.20 14.36 -32.88
C ARG A 322 -16.38 13.32 -33.98
N LYS A 323 -16.82 12.10 -33.64
CA LYS A 323 -17.11 11.05 -34.61
C LYS A 323 -18.22 11.49 -35.56
N ALA A 324 -19.33 11.98 -35.02
CA ALA A 324 -20.45 12.48 -35.80
C ALA A 324 -20.03 13.65 -36.73
N ALA A 325 -19.24 14.61 -36.23
CA ALA A 325 -18.74 15.72 -37.04
C ALA A 325 -17.81 15.26 -38.17
N ALA A 326 -16.95 14.27 -37.91
CA ALA A 326 -16.07 13.69 -38.93
C ALA A 326 -16.85 12.94 -40.02
N GLU A 327 -17.90 12.18 -39.63
CA GLU A 327 -18.80 11.50 -40.57
C GLU A 327 -19.57 12.51 -41.43
N LEU A 328 -20.05 13.60 -40.83
CA LEU A 328 -20.78 14.65 -41.53
C LEU A 328 -19.88 15.41 -42.52
N LEU A 329 -18.63 15.67 -42.16
CA LEU A 329 -17.62 16.24 -43.06
C LEU A 329 -17.31 15.31 -44.24
N LEU A 330 -17.19 14.00 -43.99
CA LEU A 330 -16.96 13.00 -45.03
C LEU A 330 -18.15 12.93 -46.01
N LEU A 331 -19.38 12.99 -45.51
CA LEU A 331 -20.59 13.03 -46.32
C LEU A 331 -20.66 14.30 -47.17
N GLN A 332 -20.32 15.46 -46.60
CA GLN A 332 -20.25 16.73 -47.36
C GLN A 332 -19.22 16.67 -48.48
N GLN A 333 -18.00 16.17 -48.21
CA GLN A 333 -16.95 16.00 -49.21
C GLN A 333 -17.36 15.01 -50.33
N THR A 334 -18.13 13.98 -50.00
CA THR A 334 -18.63 13.00 -50.97
C THR A 334 -19.74 13.59 -51.84
N ALA A 335 -20.62 14.40 -51.27
CA ALA A 335 -21.67 15.11 -51.99
C ALA A 335 -21.10 16.18 -52.96
N GLU A 336 -20.11 16.95 -52.53
CA GLU A 336 -19.43 17.96 -53.37
C GLU A 336 -18.67 17.34 -54.54
N ARG A 337 -18.02 16.19 -54.33
CA ARG A 337 -17.38 15.41 -55.40
C ARG A 337 -18.38 14.84 -56.41
N SER A 338 -19.59 14.51 -55.97
CA SER A 338 -20.63 13.99 -56.85
C SER A 338 -21.24 15.09 -57.74
N LEU A 339 -21.28 16.33 -57.26
CA LEU A 339 -21.79 17.51 -57.99
C LEU A 339 -20.78 18.14 -58.96
N THR A 340 -19.49 17.84 -58.84
CA THR A 340 -18.43 18.37 -59.72
C THR A 340 -18.09 17.44 -60.89
N VAL A 341 -18.65 16.22 -60.93
CA VAL A 341 -18.42 15.21 -61.98
C VAL A 341 -19.62 15.11 -62.97
N SER A 342 -20.70 15.85 -62.71
CA SER A 342 -21.85 16.07 -63.59
C SER A 342 -21.79 17.45 -64.22
#